data_AF-A0A661HZA2-F1
#
_entry.id   AF-A0A661HZA2-F1
#
_cell.length_a   1.000
_cell.length_b   1.000
_cell.length_c   1.000
_cell.angle_alpha   90.00
_cell.angle_beta   90.00
_cell.angle_gamma   90.00
#
_symmetry.space_group_name_H-M   'P 1'
#
loop_
_entity.id
_entity.type
_entity.pdbx_description
1 polymer ?
#
loop_
_entity_poly.entity_id
_entity_poly.type
_entity_poly.pdbx_seq_one_letter_code
_entity_poly.pdbx_strand_id
1 'polypeptide(L)'
;MQSQLLSSYSTIRHIFTTRHGDVSSAPYNSYNLAFHVGDDSEDVRKNHLHLAQKLDYDLTRLVHMRQIHSEKIIIVADEKGFGYAVSTKDESLYLDVNSIIKRQLETASVLPEHIEDINLCTSCQLKTFFSYRADQRHTGRMAGVIILTDIHRKNRQ
;
A
#
# COMPACT_ATOMS: atom_id res chain seq x y z
N MET A 1 -8.25 -3.02 -5.17
CA MET A 1 -9.18 -2.05 -4.54
C MET A 1 -8.84 -0.65 -5.03
N GLN A 2 -9.80 0.26 -5.04
CA GLN A 2 -9.60 1.63 -5.52
C GLN A 2 -10.24 2.61 -4.54
N SER A 3 -9.59 3.76 -4.36
CA SER A 3 -10.16 4.93 -3.67
C SER A 3 -11.30 5.52 -4.50
N GLN A 4 -12.43 5.88 -3.87
CA GLN A 4 -13.55 6.53 -4.57
C GLN A 4 -13.16 7.94 -5.02
N LEU A 5 -12.44 8.68 -4.16
CA LEU A 5 -11.98 10.03 -4.43
C LEU A 5 -11.10 10.08 -5.68
N LEU A 6 -10.08 9.21 -5.77
CA LEU A 6 -9.18 9.15 -6.91
C LEU A 6 -9.87 8.61 -8.17
N SER A 7 -10.91 7.79 -8.04
CA SER A 7 -11.66 7.26 -9.19
C SER A 7 -12.44 8.34 -9.96
N SER A 8 -12.64 9.51 -9.35
CA SER A 8 -13.28 10.66 -10.03
C SER A 8 -12.38 11.34 -11.08
N TYR A 9 -11.08 11.07 -11.06
CA TYR A 9 -10.10 11.70 -11.95
C TYR A 9 -9.79 10.79 -13.14
N SER A 10 -10.28 11.16 -14.32
CA SER A 10 -10.07 10.39 -15.57
C SER A 10 -8.61 10.37 -16.06
N THR A 11 -7.78 11.27 -15.55
CA THR A 11 -6.36 11.43 -15.90
C THR A 11 -5.42 10.54 -15.09
N ILE A 12 -5.97 9.76 -14.16
CA ILE A 12 -5.19 8.81 -13.38
C ILE A 12 -5.81 7.42 -13.43
N ARG A 13 -4.94 6.42 -13.31
CA ARG A 13 -5.33 5.06 -12.95
C ARG A 13 -4.62 4.70 -11.66
N HIS A 14 -5.34 4.16 -10.70
CA HIS A 14 -4.78 3.71 -9.43
C HIS A 14 -5.34 2.36 -9.00
N ILE A 15 -4.58 1.66 -8.18
CA ILE A 15 -5.04 0.47 -7.46
C ILE A 15 -4.23 0.28 -6.18
N PHE A 16 -4.90 -0.24 -5.16
CA PHE A 16 -4.28 -0.94 -4.04
C PHE A 16 -4.49 -2.44 -4.25
N THR A 17 -3.40 -3.21 -4.41
CA THR A 17 -3.50 -4.66 -4.58
C THR A 17 -3.89 -5.32 -3.26
N THR A 18 -4.50 -6.50 -3.37
CA THR A 18 -4.82 -7.38 -2.24
C THR A 18 -3.92 -8.61 -2.31
N ARG A 19 -3.99 -9.49 -1.30
CA ARG A 19 -3.28 -10.77 -1.36
C ARG A 19 -3.90 -11.75 -2.38
N HIS A 20 -5.14 -11.51 -2.78
CA HIS A 20 -5.86 -12.33 -3.73
C HIS A 20 -5.33 -12.12 -5.15
N GLY A 21 -5.13 -13.23 -5.86
CA GLY A 21 -4.68 -13.24 -7.23
C GLY A 21 -3.98 -14.55 -7.56
N ASP A 22 -2.80 -14.43 -8.13
CA ASP A 22 -2.17 -15.42 -9.02
C ASP A 22 -1.46 -16.59 -8.33
N VAL A 23 -0.13 -16.64 -8.46
CA VAL A 23 0.61 -17.91 -8.53
C VAL A 23 1.44 -18.21 -7.29
N SER A 24 1.70 -17.21 -6.44
CA SER A 24 2.56 -17.38 -5.27
C SER A 24 2.00 -18.44 -4.33
N SER A 25 2.88 -19.31 -3.86
CA SER A 25 2.56 -20.38 -2.90
C SER A 25 2.67 -19.93 -1.44
N ALA A 26 2.30 -20.79 -0.49
CA ALA A 26 2.39 -20.46 0.94
C ALA A 26 3.85 -20.17 1.33
N PRO A 27 4.12 -19.16 2.18
CA PRO A 27 3.18 -18.28 2.88
C PRO A 27 2.76 -17.01 2.10
N TYR A 28 3.15 -16.89 0.84
CA TYR A 28 2.96 -15.70 -0.02
C TYR A 28 1.67 -15.75 -0.84
N ASN A 29 0.74 -16.65 -0.48
CA ASN A 29 -0.48 -16.84 -1.25
C ASN A 29 -1.32 -15.54 -1.35
N SER A 30 -1.73 -15.11 -2.55
CA SER A 30 -1.35 -15.62 -3.89
C SER A 30 -0.77 -14.56 -4.82
N TYR A 31 -0.82 -13.28 -4.41
CA TYR A 31 -0.41 -12.16 -5.25
C TYR A 31 0.68 -11.30 -4.60
N ASN A 32 1.79 -11.92 -4.25
CA ASN A 32 2.95 -11.22 -3.70
C ASN A 32 3.72 -10.46 -4.79
N LEU A 33 4.06 -9.19 -4.51
CA LEU A 33 4.82 -8.33 -5.42
C LEU A 33 6.25 -8.04 -4.93
N ALA A 34 6.65 -8.58 -3.77
CA ALA A 34 7.99 -8.36 -3.23
C ALA A 34 8.95 -9.49 -3.59
N PHE A 35 10.07 -9.13 -4.22
CA PHE A 35 11.18 -10.06 -4.50
C PHE A 35 12.05 -10.38 -3.27
N HIS A 36 11.94 -9.60 -2.19
CA HIS A 36 12.87 -9.64 -1.06
C HIS A 36 12.33 -10.39 0.17
N VAL A 37 11.19 -11.07 0.05
CA VAL A 37 10.53 -11.75 1.19
C VAL A 37 10.74 -13.27 1.21
N GLY A 38 11.48 -13.82 0.23
CA GLY A 38 11.77 -15.26 0.10
C GLY A 38 10.79 -16.06 -0.78
N ASP A 39 9.92 -15.37 -1.52
CA ASP A 39 9.04 -16.00 -2.51
C ASP A 39 9.79 -16.41 -3.79
N ASP A 40 9.19 -17.28 -4.59
CA ASP A 40 9.73 -17.68 -5.89
C ASP A 40 9.77 -16.47 -6.85
N SER A 41 10.95 -16.19 -7.40
CA SER A 41 11.16 -15.00 -8.23
C SER A 41 10.36 -15.02 -9.53
N GLU A 42 10.08 -16.20 -10.10
CA GLU A 42 9.26 -16.32 -11.31
C GLU A 42 7.79 -16.08 -11.01
N ASP A 43 7.30 -16.55 -9.86
CA ASP A 43 5.93 -16.27 -9.42
C ASP A 43 5.73 -14.78 -9.12
N VAL A 44 6.67 -14.14 -8.44
CA VAL A 44 6.64 -12.69 -8.23
C VAL A 44 6.69 -11.94 -9.57
N ARG A 45 7.51 -12.39 -10.54
CA ARG A 45 7.57 -11.78 -11.88
C ARG A 45 6.24 -11.92 -12.64
N LYS A 46 5.57 -13.07 -12.57
CA LYS A 46 4.23 -13.26 -13.16
C LYS A 46 3.21 -12.33 -12.51
N ASN A 47 3.26 -12.18 -11.18
CA ASN A 47 2.37 -11.26 -10.46
C ASN A 47 2.56 -9.80 -10.94
N HIS A 48 3.80 -9.37 -11.15
CA HIS A 48 4.10 -8.05 -11.74
C HIS A 48 3.56 -7.92 -13.17
N LEU A 49 3.75 -8.93 -14.02
CA LEU A 49 3.24 -8.93 -15.39
C LEU A 49 1.72 -8.80 -15.44
N HIS A 50 1.01 -9.53 -14.59
CA HIS A 50 -0.44 -9.43 -14.52
C HIS A 50 -0.92 -8.09 -13.98
N LEU A 51 -0.18 -7.49 -13.04
CA LEU A 51 -0.47 -6.12 -12.59
C LEU A 51 -0.32 -5.12 -13.73
N ALA A 52 0.76 -5.24 -14.50
CA ALA A 52 1.02 -4.39 -15.66
C ALA A 52 -0.03 -4.53 -16.75
N GLN A 53 -0.48 -5.75 -17.04
CA GLN A 53 -1.58 -5.99 -17.97
C GLN A 53 -2.91 -5.39 -17.47
N LYS A 54 -3.25 -5.59 -16.19
CA LYS A 54 -4.50 -5.07 -15.58
C LYS A 54 -4.57 -3.55 -15.57
N LEU A 55 -3.43 -2.89 -15.36
CA LEU A 55 -3.33 -1.43 -15.30
C LEU A 55 -2.85 -0.80 -16.61
N ASP A 56 -2.53 -1.62 -17.62
CA ASP A 56 -2.04 -1.21 -18.93
C ASP A 56 -0.89 -0.19 -18.83
N TYR A 57 0.18 -0.59 -18.14
CA TYR A 57 1.45 0.16 -18.08
C TYR A 57 2.64 -0.70 -18.48
N ASP A 58 3.70 -0.01 -18.93
CA ASP A 58 4.98 -0.64 -19.23
C ASP A 58 5.75 -0.92 -17.93
N LEU A 59 6.04 -2.20 -17.67
CA LEU A 59 6.80 -2.67 -16.49
C LEU A 59 8.12 -1.93 -16.29
N THR A 60 8.77 -1.49 -17.37
CA THR A 60 10.06 -0.78 -17.29
C THR A 60 9.94 0.61 -16.64
N ARG A 61 8.72 1.13 -16.51
CA ARG A 61 8.42 2.44 -15.89
C ARG A 61 8.05 2.34 -14.41
N LEU A 62 8.03 1.13 -13.83
CA LEU A 62 7.70 0.95 -12.43
C LEU A 62 8.86 1.41 -11.55
N VAL A 63 8.62 2.45 -10.74
CA VAL A 63 9.58 2.88 -9.72
C VAL A 63 9.22 2.23 -8.39
N HIS A 64 10.10 1.36 -7.90
CA HIS A 64 9.95 0.74 -6.59
C HIS A 64 10.48 1.65 -5.49
N MET A 65 9.69 1.87 -4.45
CA MET A 65 10.18 2.49 -3.22
C MET A 65 10.84 1.44 -2.31
N ARG A 66 11.97 1.79 -1.69
CA ARG A 66 12.60 0.95 -0.67
C ARG A 66 12.03 1.29 0.71
N GLN A 67 11.19 0.42 1.26
CA GLN A 67 10.59 0.59 2.58
C GLN A 67 11.46 -0.05 3.68
N ILE A 68 11.66 0.63 4.82
CA ILE A 68 12.56 0.20 5.92
C ILE A 68 11.87 -0.41 7.15
N HIS A 69 10.53 -0.57 7.14
CA HIS A 69 9.72 -1.29 8.15
C HIS A 69 10.29 -1.32 9.60
N SER A 70 10.46 -0.16 10.24
CA SER A 70 10.92 -0.07 11.64
C SER A 70 9.77 -0.31 12.63
N GLU A 71 10.03 -1.02 13.73
CA GLU A 71 9.04 -1.44 14.74
C GLU A 71 9.19 -0.73 16.11
N LYS A 72 10.11 0.23 16.26
CA LYS A 72 10.30 0.99 17.52
C LYS A 72 9.33 2.18 17.59
N ILE A 73 8.20 2.00 18.25
CA ILE A 73 7.09 2.97 18.26
C ILE A 73 7.16 3.94 19.46
N ILE A 74 7.37 3.46 20.69
CA ILE A 74 7.00 4.22 21.89
C ILE A 74 7.99 5.35 22.22
N ILE A 75 9.30 5.05 22.23
CA ILE A 75 10.33 6.07 22.53
C ILE A 75 10.34 7.16 21.45
N VAL A 76 10.05 6.78 20.21
CA VAL A 76 10.16 7.67 19.05
C VAL A 76 8.89 8.51 18.86
N ALA A 77 7.70 8.03 19.24
CA ALA A 77 6.46 8.76 18.99
C ALA A 77 6.42 10.11 19.71
N ASP A 78 6.73 10.16 21.01
CA ASP A 78 6.75 11.42 21.75
C ASP A 78 7.89 12.34 21.29
N GLU A 79 9.10 11.80 21.06
CA GLU A 79 10.23 12.56 20.51
C GLU A 79 9.93 13.17 19.13
N LYS A 80 9.09 12.51 18.32
CA LYS A 80 8.69 12.98 16.99
C LYS A 80 7.39 13.78 17.01
N GLY A 81 6.80 14.05 18.17
CA GLY A 81 5.57 14.83 18.31
C GLY A 81 4.29 14.09 17.90
N PHE A 82 4.32 12.76 17.87
CA PHE A 82 3.19 11.88 17.53
C PHE A 82 2.39 11.38 18.74
N GLY A 83 2.63 11.91 19.95
CA GLY A 83 1.90 11.49 21.16
C GLY A 83 0.37 11.58 21.02
N TYR A 84 -0.15 12.50 20.20
CA TYR A 84 -1.58 12.63 19.90
C TYR A 84 -2.19 11.42 19.16
N ALA A 85 -1.35 10.57 18.56
CA ALA A 85 -1.75 9.39 17.81
C ALA A 85 -1.48 8.09 18.59
N VAL A 86 -1.10 8.19 19.87
CA VAL A 86 -0.87 7.03 20.73
C VAL A 86 -2.12 6.78 21.58
N SER A 87 -2.57 5.53 21.62
CA SER A 87 -3.66 5.07 22.48
C SER A 87 -3.25 3.80 23.23
N THR A 88 -3.89 3.56 24.38
CA THR A 88 -3.68 2.36 25.17
C THR A 88 -4.94 1.50 25.15
N LYS A 89 -4.80 0.22 24.84
CA LYS A 89 -5.88 -0.76 24.90
C LYS A 89 -5.35 -2.06 25.49
N ASP A 90 -6.01 -2.58 26.52
CA ASP A 90 -5.64 -3.83 27.20
C ASP A 90 -4.14 -3.84 27.60
N GLU A 91 -3.68 -2.75 28.24
CA GLU A 91 -2.28 -2.49 28.64
C GLU A 91 -1.27 -2.42 27.47
N SER A 92 -1.73 -2.60 26.25
CA SER A 92 -0.92 -2.52 25.03
C SER A 92 -1.05 -1.14 24.39
N LEU A 93 0.08 -0.61 23.91
CA LEU A 93 0.12 0.66 23.20
C LEU A 93 -0.14 0.46 21.70
N TYR A 94 -0.93 1.36 21.13
CA TYR A 94 -1.33 1.38 19.73
C TYR A 94 -1.01 2.75 19.14
N LEU A 95 -0.32 2.76 18.01
CA LEU A 95 -0.07 3.96 17.22
C LEU A 95 -1.08 4.02 16.06
N ASP A 96 -1.87 5.07 16.01
CA ASP A 96 -2.75 5.37 14.88
C ASP A 96 -1.97 6.10 13.78
N VAL A 97 -1.40 5.29 12.88
CA VAL A 97 -0.64 5.79 11.73
C VAL A 97 -1.52 6.61 10.78
N ASN A 98 -2.82 6.31 10.66
CA ASN A 98 -3.71 7.03 9.76
C ASN A 98 -3.92 8.46 10.25
N SER A 99 -4.11 8.66 11.55
CA SER A 99 -4.20 10.01 12.15
C SER A 99 -2.92 10.83 11.90
N ILE A 100 -1.75 10.20 11.94
CA ILE A 100 -0.48 10.87 11.63
C ILE A 100 -0.43 11.30 10.17
N ILE A 101 -0.71 10.37 9.23
CA ILE A 101 -0.70 10.65 7.79
C ILE A 101 -1.69 11.76 7.45
N LYS A 102 -2.91 11.71 8.00
CA LYS A 102 -3.94 12.72 7.77
C LYS A 102 -3.46 14.10 8.21
N ARG A 103 -2.92 14.22 9.42
CA ARG A 103 -2.39 15.49 9.92
C ARG A 103 -1.22 16.00 9.08
N GLN A 104 -0.35 15.11 8.59
CA GLN A 104 0.75 15.48 7.70
C GLN A 104 0.23 16.02 6.35
N LEU A 105 -0.79 15.40 5.78
CA LEU A 105 -1.44 15.87 4.54
C LEU A 105 -2.10 17.25 4.75
N GLU A 106 -2.83 17.43 5.84
CA GLU A 106 -3.45 18.72 6.20
C GLU A 106 -2.39 19.81 6.41
N THR A 107 -1.27 19.48 7.08
CA THR A 107 -0.14 20.41 7.26
C THR A 107 0.51 20.78 5.91
N ALA A 108 0.50 19.86 4.95
CA ALA A 108 0.90 20.11 3.56
C ALA A 108 -0.17 20.85 2.74
N SER A 109 -1.21 21.39 3.40
CA SER A 109 -2.33 22.13 2.78
C SER A 109 -3.22 21.29 1.85
N VAL A 110 -3.24 19.97 2.02
CA VAL A 110 -4.25 19.13 1.38
C VAL A 110 -5.57 19.32 2.14
N LEU A 111 -6.61 19.77 1.44
CA LEU A 111 -7.92 20.01 2.02
C LEU A 111 -8.55 18.68 2.50
N PRO A 112 -9.25 18.64 3.65
CA PRO A 112 -9.85 17.42 4.17
C PRO A 112 -10.77 16.67 3.20
N GLU A 113 -11.51 17.39 2.35
CA GLU A 113 -12.36 16.83 1.30
C GLU A 113 -11.57 16.12 0.18
N HIS A 114 -10.25 16.35 0.10
CA HIS A 114 -9.33 15.68 -0.80
C HIS A 114 -8.52 14.57 -0.10
N ILE A 115 -8.94 14.14 1.09
CA ILE A 115 -8.33 13.04 1.83
C ILE A 115 -9.39 11.96 2.07
N GLU A 116 -9.12 10.76 1.56
CA GLU A 116 -9.97 9.58 1.78
C GLU A 116 -9.23 8.56 2.65
N ASP A 117 -9.82 8.19 3.78
CA ASP A 117 -9.45 6.96 4.52
C ASP A 117 -10.42 5.85 4.12
N ILE A 118 -9.87 4.77 3.55
CA ILE A 118 -10.65 3.59 3.15
C ILE A 118 -11.13 2.77 4.37
N ASN A 119 -10.64 3.08 5.58
CA ASN A 119 -11.00 2.45 6.85
C ASN A 119 -10.79 0.92 6.86
N LEU A 120 -9.69 0.45 6.25
CA LEU A 120 -9.33 -0.97 6.20
C LEU A 120 -8.05 -1.26 7.01
N CYS A 121 -8.10 -2.34 7.78
CA CYS A 121 -6.99 -2.80 8.62
C CYS A 121 -6.39 -4.09 8.05
N THR A 122 -5.12 -4.05 7.66
CA THR A 122 -4.40 -5.21 7.08
C THR A 122 -4.29 -6.37 8.07
N SER A 123 -4.07 -6.08 9.35
CA SER A 123 -4.01 -7.11 10.40
C SER A 123 -5.37 -7.71 10.75
N CYS A 124 -6.46 -6.99 10.48
CA CYS A 124 -7.81 -7.39 10.85
C CYS A 124 -8.47 -8.21 9.73
N GLN A 125 -8.07 -7.97 8.48
CA GLN A 125 -8.64 -8.60 7.29
C GLN A 125 -7.61 -9.50 6.58
N LEU A 126 -7.11 -10.52 7.28
CA LEU A 126 -6.06 -11.42 6.77
C LEU A 126 -6.46 -12.23 5.53
N LYS A 127 -7.76 -12.41 5.31
CA LYS A 127 -8.25 -13.01 4.06
C LYS A 127 -7.92 -12.11 2.87
N THR A 128 -7.97 -10.80 3.04
CA THR A 128 -7.81 -9.80 1.97
C THR A 128 -6.38 -9.28 1.85
N PHE A 129 -5.63 -9.15 2.96
CA PHE A 129 -4.31 -8.51 2.97
C PHE A 129 -3.22 -9.39 3.55
N PHE A 130 -2.00 -9.21 3.06
CA PHE A 130 -0.80 -9.63 3.79
C PHE A 130 -0.60 -8.71 5.00
N SER A 131 -0.21 -9.28 6.14
CA SER A 131 0.05 -8.52 7.35
C SER A 131 1.29 -9.06 8.06
N TYR A 132 2.38 -8.27 8.04
CA TYR A 132 3.62 -8.67 8.70
C TYR A 132 3.44 -8.99 10.20
N ARG A 133 2.60 -8.20 10.89
CA ARG A 133 2.32 -8.38 12.33
C ARG A 133 1.50 -9.63 12.61
N ALA A 134 0.49 -9.91 11.79
CA ALA A 134 -0.42 -11.03 12.04
C ALA A 134 0.08 -12.36 11.47
N ASP A 135 0.79 -12.32 10.34
CA ASP A 135 1.35 -13.49 9.66
C ASP A 135 2.75 -13.86 10.19
N GLN A 136 3.07 -13.49 11.44
CA GLN A 136 4.33 -13.87 12.11
C GLN A 136 5.59 -13.59 11.26
N ARG A 137 5.64 -12.44 10.60
CA ARG A 137 6.76 -11.94 9.78
C ARG A 137 7.03 -12.72 8.47
N HIS A 138 6.28 -13.77 8.17
CA HIS A 138 6.42 -14.59 6.97
C HIS A 138 5.21 -14.39 6.04
N THR A 139 5.27 -13.36 5.20
CA THR A 139 4.14 -12.98 4.34
C THR A 139 4.59 -12.15 3.15
N GLY A 140 3.72 -12.04 2.14
CA GLY A 140 3.94 -11.24 0.93
C GLY A 140 3.84 -9.73 1.17
N ARG A 141 3.89 -8.95 0.09
CA ARG A 141 3.65 -7.49 0.11
C ARG A 141 2.65 -7.10 -0.96
N MET A 142 1.69 -6.25 -0.58
CA MET A 142 0.83 -5.53 -1.51
C MET A 142 1.57 -4.31 -2.08
N ALA A 143 0.98 -3.70 -3.11
CA ALA A 143 1.42 -2.43 -3.68
C ALA A 143 0.24 -1.46 -3.79
N GLY A 144 0.52 -0.17 -3.56
CA GLY A 144 -0.28 0.93 -4.08
C GLY A 144 0.37 1.43 -5.36
N VAL A 145 -0.39 1.51 -6.45
CA VAL A 145 0.09 1.98 -7.76
C VAL A 145 -0.80 3.12 -8.21
N ILE A 146 -0.19 4.19 -8.73
CA ILE A 146 -0.88 5.31 -9.38
C ILE A 146 -0.10 5.68 -10.65
N ILE A 147 -0.84 5.95 -11.73
CA ILE A 147 -0.31 6.18 -13.08
C ILE A 147 -1.04 7.38 -13.68
N LEU A 148 -0.30 8.32 -14.26
CA LEU A 148 -0.87 9.37 -15.11
C LEU A 148 -1.21 8.79 -16.48
N THR A 149 -2.44 9.00 -16.94
CA THR A 149 -2.87 8.62 -18.28
C THR A 149 -2.74 9.83 -19.21
N ASP A 150 -1.96 9.70 -20.28
CA ASP A 150 -1.83 10.77 -21.27
C ASP A 150 -3.17 10.99 -22.00
N ILE A 151 -3.80 12.14 -21.80
CA ILE A 151 -4.95 12.59 -22.62
C ILE A 151 -4.52 12.91 -24.07
N HIS A 152 -3.21 13.06 -24.35
CA HIS A 152 -2.71 13.70 -25.58
C HIS A 152 -1.90 12.82 -26.56
N ARG A 153 -2.05 11.49 -26.53
CA ARG A 153 -1.43 10.65 -27.58
C ARG A 153 -2.15 10.64 -28.94
N LYS A 154 -3.29 11.33 -29.11
CA LYS A 154 -4.03 11.34 -30.39
C LYS A 154 -3.52 12.31 -31.48
N ASN A 155 -2.62 13.26 -31.20
CA ASN A 155 -2.20 14.27 -32.19
C ASN A 155 -0.68 14.47 -32.27
N ARG A 156 0.10 13.39 -32.37
CA ARG A 156 1.49 13.44 -32.86
C ARG A 156 1.68 12.36 -33.92
N GLN A 157 1.14 12.62 -35.11
CA GLN A 157 1.70 12.18 -36.38
C GLN A 157 2.22 13.41 -37.09
#